data_AF-A0A015LSE6-F1
#
_entry.id   AF-A0A015LSE6-F1
#
_cell.length_a   1.000
_cell.length_b   1.000
_cell.length_c   1.000
_cell.angle_alpha   90.00
_cell.angle_beta   90.00
_cell.angle_gamma   90.00
#
_symmetry.space_group_name_H-M   'P 1'
#
loop_
_entity.id
_entity.type
_entity.pdbx_description
1 polymer ?
#
loop_
_entity_poly.entity_id
_entity_poly.type
_entity_poly.pdbx_seq_one_letter_code
_entity_poly.pdbx_strand_id
1 'polypeptide(L)'
;MQVDKTALICEALIQSFDTIPNKAHGLISLIDASLIRKLPVSFHEESKYPQLAEYIQTSDDECESSLAKHISCILTSDIFEKQILDGTSEDMLHWAIDSLIRIPLQIFRENLGGRVLPIEIDRNSKDQGMTTISNKRPDFLCWTNGVLIFKGEEKAEIDDFPVAVSELTDKFNKFDPLYFGDIQFMICYVVAGSKLRFYAINGLSNTNPLNHLVSLSNLLDIKNSWDRISILSIIVNIARIIRTVSNTISSTIVPIGKRLKLEKSTITFFDDSVEKMIPLKYLPYEGDVDDRVAFLQGMYDCAIGHPGLIQIKEGEGPKIRN
;
A
#
# COMPACT_ATOMS: atom_id res chain seq x y z
N MET A 1 33.16 -6.79 -16.22
CA MET A 1 31.72 -6.89 -15.93
C MET A 1 31.51 -6.20 -14.60
N GLN A 2 30.87 -5.03 -14.60
CA GLN A 2 30.60 -4.28 -13.38
C GLN A 2 29.53 -5.03 -12.58
N VAL A 3 29.78 -5.29 -11.30
CA VAL A 3 28.86 -6.00 -10.42
C VAL A 3 27.72 -5.05 -10.04
N ASP A 4 26.47 -5.47 -10.21
CA ASP A 4 25.32 -4.68 -9.77
C ASP A 4 25.37 -4.52 -8.24
N LYS A 5 25.54 -3.27 -7.77
CA LYS A 5 25.65 -2.91 -6.36
C LYS A 5 24.30 -2.62 -5.70
N THR A 6 23.18 -2.86 -6.38
CA THR A 6 21.82 -2.53 -5.87
C THR A 6 21.61 -3.01 -4.44
N ALA A 7 21.98 -4.26 -4.11
CA ALA A 7 21.85 -4.79 -2.74
C ALA A 7 22.62 -4.00 -1.67
N LEU A 8 23.86 -3.60 -1.95
CA LEU A 8 24.67 -2.80 -1.03
C LEU A 8 24.06 -1.40 -0.81
N ILE A 9 23.56 -0.80 -1.89
CA ILE A 9 22.92 0.52 -1.82
C ILE A 9 21.62 0.44 -1.02
N CYS A 10 20.79 -0.57 -1.30
CA CYS A 10 19.54 -0.81 -0.57
C CYS A 10 19.81 -1.00 0.92
N GLU A 11 20.80 -1.81 1.29
CA GLU A 11 21.12 -2.08 2.69
C GLU A 11 21.58 -0.82 3.43
N ALA A 12 22.36 0.03 2.76
CA ALA A 12 22.79 1.31 3.31
C ALA A 12 21.65 2.33 3.44
N LEU A 13 20.71 2.37 2.50
CA LEU A 13 19.59 3.32 2.52
C LEU A 13 18.54 2.97 3.56
N ILE A 14 18.18 1.68 3.68
CA ILE A 14 17.04 1.26 4.50
C ILE A 14 17.45 0.71 5.87
N GLN A 15 18.52 1.22 6.48
CA GLN A 15 18.87 0.81 7.85
C GLN A 15 17.73 1.17 8.82
N SER A 16 17.46 0.25 9.76
CA SER A 16 16.42 0.42 10.77
C SER A 16 16.58 1.72 11.55
N PHE A 17 15.47 2.27 11.99
CA PHE A 17 15.49 3.28 13.05
C PHE A 17 15.77 2.60 14.40
N ASP A 18 16.33 3.34 15.35
CA ASP A 18 16.59 2.82 16.70
C ASP A 18 15.30 2.46 17.43
N THR A 19 14.28 3.29 17.25
CA THR A 19 12.96 3.12 17.87
C THR A 19 11.86 3.57 16.92
N ILE A 20 10.71 2.89 16.98
CA ILE A 20 9.49 3.33 16.30
C ILE A 20 8.51 3.84 17.34
N PRO A 21 7.89 5.02 17.12
CA PRO A 21 6.90 5.55 18.04
C PRO A 21 5.64 4.70 18.03
N ASN A 22 5.02 4.57 19.20
CA ASN A 22 3.73 3.88 19.34
C ASN A 22 2.54 4.74 18.88
N LYS A 23 2.77 5.98 18.42
CA LYS A 23 1.72 6.94 18.03
C LYS A 23 2.00 7.50 16.64
N ALA A 24 0.93 7.68 15.87
CA ALA A 24 0.99 8.24 14.51
C ALA A 24 1.75 9.58 14.42
N HIS A 25 1.58 10.49 15.40
CA HIS A 25 2.28 11.78 15.42
C HIS A 25 3.81 11.67 15.47
N GLY A 26 4.35 10.63 16.11
CA GLY A 26 5.79 10.42 16.16
C GLY A 26 6.38 10.02 14.79
N LEU A 27 5.54 9.57 13.85
CA LEU A 27 6.02 9.18 12.52
C LEU A 27 6.47 10.37 11.70
N ILE A 28 5.98 11.58 11.98
CA ILE A 28 6.37 12.81 11.27
C ILE A 28 7.91 12.95 11.27
N SER A 29 8.54 12.84 12.44
CA SER A 29 10.00 12.94 12.54
C SER A 29 10.76 11.82 11.85
N LEU A 30 10.15 10.63 11.68
CA LEU A 30 10.77 9.52 10.95
C LEU A 30 10.62 9.68 9.44
N ILE A 31 9.49 10.21 8.98
CA ILE A 31 9.22 10.49 7.57
C ILE A 31 10.12 11.64 7.08
N ASP A 32 10.28 12.69 7.90
CA ASP A 32 11.13 13.84 7.61
C ASP A 32 12.63 13.59 7.90
N ALA A 33 12.99 12.40 8.38
CA ALA A 33 14.38 12.08 8.70
C ALA A 33 15.25 12.17 7.45
N SER A 34 16.43 12.78 7.59
CA SER A 34 17.42 12.78 6.50
C SER A 34 17.80 11.36 6.11
N LEU A 35 17.99 11.14 4.81
CA LEU A 35 18.51 9.89 4.31
C LEU A 35 19.94 9.70 4.80
N ILE A 36 20.29 8.44 5.09
CA ILE A 36 21.64 8.06 5.57
C ILE A 36 22.70 8.37 4.50
N ARG A 37 22.28 8.35 3.24
CA ARG A 37 23.09 8.69 2.07
C ARG A 37 22.18 9.24 0.98
N LYS A 38 22.76 9.96 0.01
CA LYS A 38 22.05 10.42 -1.19
C LYS A 38 21.56 9.24 -2.02
N LEU A 39 20.44 9.45 -2.70
CA LEU A 39 19.86 8.52 -3.66
C LEU A 39 20.79 8.36 -4.87
N PRO A 40 21.04 7.14 -5.35
CA PRO A 40 21.89 6.94 -6.52
C PRO A 40 21.13 7.34 -7.79
N VAL A 41 21.85 7.93 -8.75
CA VAL A 41 21.38 8.21 -10.11
C VAL A 41 22.44 7.83 -11.14
N SER A 42 22.04 7.71 -12.40
CA SER A 42 22.83 7.11 -13.48
C SER A 42 23.62 8.10 -14.35
N PHE A 43 23.17 9.35 -14.49
CA PHE A 43 23.64 10.25 -15.55
C PHE A 43 23.90 11.70 -15.09
N HIS A 44 24.49 11.88 -13.91
CA HIS A 44 24.84 13.19 -13.36
C HIS A 44 23.65 14.15 -13.28
N GLU A 45 22.47 13.62 -12.93
CA GLU A 45 21.24 14.39 -12.77
C GLU A 45 21.39 15.50 -11.73
N GLU A 46 22.29 15.36 -10.75
CA GLU A 46 22.65 16.43 -9.81
C GLU A 46 23.26 17.65 -10.50
N SER A 47 23.92 17.48 -11.65
CA SER A 47 24.46 18.59 -12.44
C SER A 47 23.38 19.22 -13.33
N LYS A 48 22.45 18.41 -13.85
CA LYS A 48 21.30 18.86 -14.64
C LYS A 48 20.25 19.58 -13.80
N TYR A 49 20.08 19.13 -12.57
CA TYR A 49 19.15 19.68 -11.58
C TYR A 49 19.93 20.04 -10.30
N PRO A 50 20.70 21.16 -10.30
CA PRO A 50 21.56 21.55 -9.18
C PRO A 50 20.84 21.64 -7.83
N GLN A 51 19.55 21.97 -7.86
CA GLN A 51 18.73 22.02 -6.66
C GLN A 51 18.63 20.62 -5.99
N LEU A 52 18.64 19.53 -6.76
CA LEU A 52 18.54 18.16 -6.24
C LEU A 52 19.89 17.60 -5.76
N ALA A 53 21.00 18.31 -5.96
CA ALA A 53 22.34 17.80 -5.69
C ALA A 53 22.60 17.40 -4.23
N GLU A 54 21.80 17.91 -3.28
CA GLU A 54 21.87 17.49 -1.87
C GLU A 54 21.22 16.12 -1.62
N TYR A 55 20.33 15.67 -2.51
CA TYR A 55 19.52 14.47 -2.34
C TYR A 55 19.94 13.32 -3.24
N ILE A 56 20.53 13.63 -4.39
CA ILE A 56 20.95 12.64 -5.39
C ILE A 56 22.44 12.74 -5.68
N GLN A 57 23.04 11.64 -6.11
CA GLN A 57 24.43 11.61 -6.56
C GLN A 57 24.65 10.52 -7.61
N THR A 58 25.52 10.82 -8.57
CA THR A 58 26.08 9.80 -9.46
C THR A 58 27.38 9.28 -8.87
N SER A 59 27.52 7.96 -8.82
CA SER A 59 28.77 7.29 -8.48
C SER A 59 29.13 6.30 -9.58
N ASP A 60 30.36 6.35 -10.09
CA ASP A 60 30.81 5.54 -11.23
C ASP A 60 30.60 4.04 -11.02
N ASP A 61 30.65 3.59 -9.77
CA ASP A 61 30.48 2.19 -9.38
C ASP A 61 29.02 1.78 -9.11
N GLU A 62 28.09 2.73 -8.99
CA GLU A 62 26.68 2.51 -8.64
C GLU A 62 25.68 2.97 -9.72
N CYS A 63 26.12 3.78 -10.70
CA CYS A 63 25.27 4.37 -11.74
C CYS A 63 24.54 3.32 -12.59
N GLU A 64 25.10 2.12 -12.72
CA GLU A 64 24.49 1.00 -13.44
C GLU A 64 23.55 0.14 -12.59
N SER A 65 23.39 0.44 -11.31
CA SER A 65 22.50 -0.29 -10.40
C SER A 65 21.03 -0.15 -10.82
N SER A 66 20.23 -1.17 -10.54
CA SER A 66 18.80 -1.17 -10.83
C SER A 66 18.06 -0.02 -10.15
N LEU A 67 18.47 0.32 -8.91
CA LEU A 67 17.91 1.46 -8.20
C LEU A 67 18.29 2.80 -8.85
N ALA A 68 19.55 2.99 -9.24
CA ALA A 68 19.99 4.21 -9.92
C ALA A 68 19.21 4.45 -11.22
N LYS A 69 19.11 3.41 -12.06
CA LYS A 69 18.36 3.45 -13.32
C LYS A 69 16.89 3.80 -13.11
N HIS A 70 16.27 3.25 -12.07
CA HIS A 70 14.88 3.53 -11.73
C HIS A 70 14.68 4.99 -11.31
N ILE A 71 15.53 5.51 -10.42
CA ILE A 71 15.45 6.90 -9.94
C ILE A 71 15.73 7.89 -11.08
N SER A 72 16.73 7.62 -11.91
CA SER A 72 17.01 8.40 -13.13
C SER A 72 15.83 8.43 -14.10
N CYS A 73 15.16 7.29 -14.30
CA CYS A 73 13.95 7.21 -15.11
C CYS A 73 12.84 8.11 -14.53
N ILE A 74 12.58 8.07 -13.23
CA ILE A 74 11.57 8.92 -12.58
C ILE A 74 11.90 10.41 -12.74
N LEU A 75 13.17 10.78 -12.66
CA LEU A 75 13.60 12.17 -12.76
C LEU A 75 13.46 12.74 -14.17
N THR A 76 13.71 11.90 -15.18
CA THR A 76 13.83 12.33 -16.58
C THR A 76 12.64 11.92 -17.45
N SER A 77 11.72 11.12 -16.93
CA SER A 77 10.59 10.63 -17.70
C SER A 77 9.56 11.72 -17.97
N ASP A 78 9.36 11.98 -19.25
CA ASP A 78 8.27 12.80 -19.79
C ASP A 78 6.88 12.39 -19.31
N ILE A 79 6.70 11.16 -18.80
CA ILE A 79 5.40 10.67 -18.31
C ILE A 79 4.90 11.52 -17.13
N PHE A 80 5.82 12.06 -16.33
CA PHE A 80 5.48 12.97 -15.24
C PHE A 80 5.34 14.43 -15.69
N GLU A 81 5.94 14.82 -16.82
CA GLU A 81 6.01 16.24 -17.25
C GLU A 81 4.95 16.61 -18.30
N LYS A 82 4.51 15.66 -19.12
CA LYS A 82 3.48 15.93 -20.14
C LYS A 82 2.12 16.17 -19.45
N GLN A 83 1.27 16.97 -20.09
CA GLN A 83 -0.17 17.20 -19.78
C GLN A 83 -1.03 15.91 -19.75
N ILE A 84 -0.38 14.74 -19.77
CA ILE A 84 -0.99 13.40 -19.74
C ILE A 84 -1.81 13.25 -18.46
N LEU A 85 -1.39 13.78 -17.30
CA LEU A 85 -2.16 13.65 -16.05
C LEU A 85 -3.41 14.56 -15.93
N ASP A 86 -3.71 15.38 -16.94
CA ASP A 86 -4.96 16.17 -16.99
C ASP A 86 -5.91 15.49 -18.01
N GLY A 87 -6.71 14.52 -17.53
CA GLY A 87 -7.69 13.77 -18.35
C GLY A 87 -7.30 12.34 -18.75
N THR A 88 -6.32 11.71 -18.10
CA THR A 88 -5.94 10.31 -18.37
C THR A 88 -6.81 9.25 -17.71
N SER A 89 -6.78 8.05 -18.29
CA SER A 89 -7.26 6.84 -17.62
C SER A 89 -6.53 6.59 -16.31
N GLU A 90 -7.27 6.08 -15.33
CA GLU A 90 -6.83 5.62 -14.02
C GLU A 90 -5.58 4.72 -14.09
N ASP A 91 -5.44 3.93 -15.15
CA ASP A 91 -4.29 3.06 -15.40
C ASP A 91 -2.95 3.79 -15.54
N MET A 92 -2.93 4.97 -16.18
CA MET A 92 -1.69 5.75 -16.32
C MET A 92 -1.27 6.37 -14.98
N LEU A 93 -2.26 6.79 -14.18
CA LEU A 93 -2.01 7.24 -12.81
C LEU A 93 -1.43 6.10 -11.97
N HIS A 94 -2.04 4.92 -12.00
CA HIS A 94 -1.54 3.74 -11.29
C HIS A 94 -0.08 3.42 -11.64
N TRP A 95 0.28 3.51 -12.92
CA TRP A 95 1.67 3.28 -13.36
C TRP A 95 2.65 4.34 -12.81
N ALA A 96 2.25 5.61 -12.81
CA ALA A 96 3.05 6.70 -12.28
C ALA A 96 3.28 6.56 -10.77
N ILE A 97 2.21 6.23 -10.03
CA ILE A 97 2.27 6.01 -8.57
C ILE A 97 3.05 4.74 -8.24
N ASP A 98 2.89 3.66 -9.00
CA ASP A 98 3.69 2.45 -8.86
C ASP A 98 5.18 2.73 -9.03
N SER A 99 5.54 3.59 -9.97
CA SER A 99 6.94 3.98 -10.19
C SER A 99 7.53 4.72 -8.99
N LEU A 100 6.75 5.55 -8.30
CA LEU A 100 7.21 6.30 -7.13
C LEU A 100 7.16 5.51 -5.82
N ILE A 101 6.25 4.55 -5.69
CA ILE A 101 5.95 3.87 -4.41
C ILE A 101 6.22 2.37 -4.49
N ARG A 102 5.51 1.65 -5.37
CA ARG A 102 5.55 0.18 -5.42
C ARG A 102 6.90 -0.35 -5.87
N ILE A 103 7.43 0.16 -6.98
CA ILE A 103 8.66 -0.34 -7.59
C ILE A 103 9.87 -0.12 -6.67
N PRO A 104 10.09 1.04 -6.03
CA PRO A 104 11.18 1.20 -5.07
C PRO A 104 11.10 0.18 -3.90
N LEU A 105 9.91 -0.03 -3.34
CA LEU A 105 9.71 -1.05 -2.28
C LEU A 105 10.02 -2.47 -2.78
N GLN A 106 9.64 -2.80 -4.01
CA GLN A 106 9.97 -4.09 -4.64
C GLN A 106 11.47 -4.25 -4.86
N ILE A 107 12.16 -3.22 -5.37
CA ILE A 107 13.62 -3.23 -5.53
C ILE A 107 14.29 -3.52 -4.18
N PHE A 108 13.88 -2.85 -3.10
CA PHE A 108 14.43 -3.11 -1.76
C PHE A 108 14.20 -4.56 -1.31
N ARG A 109 12.97 -5.08 -1.46
CA ARG A 109 12.61 -6.44 -1.06
C ARG A 109 13.40 -7.49 -1.84
N GLU A 110 13.50 -7.35 -3.16
CA GLU A 110 14.14 -8.33 -4.03
C GLU A 110 15.65 -8.39 -3.82
N ASN A 111 16.28 -7.25 -3.54
CA ASN A 111 17.73 -7.16 -3.37
C ASN A 111 18.21 -7.48 -1.94
N LEU A 112 17.38 -7.29 -0.92
CA LEU A 112 17.72 -7.59 0.48
C LEU A 112 17.12 -8.92 0.97
N GLY A 113 16.16 -9.46 0.22
CA GLY A 113 15.43 -10.66 0.55
C GLY A 113 14.33 -10.43 1.58
N GLY A 114 13.34 -11.33 1.55
CA GLY A 114 12.16 -11.26 2.42
C GLY A 114 12.43 -11.49 3.91
N ARG A 115 13.68 -11.69 4.35
CA ARG A 115 14.04 -11.68 5.78
C ARG A 115 14.37 -10.28 6.29
N VAL A 116 14.98 -9.43 5.46
CA VAL A 116 15.39 -8.07 5.85
C VAL A 116 14.21 -7.11 5.70
N LEU A 117 13.50 -7.18 4.57
CA LEU A 117 12.29 -6.40 4.33
C LEU A 117 11.13 -7.37 3.99
N PRO A 118 10.48 -7.96 5.01
CA PRO A 118 9.41 -8.94 4.83
C PRO A 118 8.11 -8.26 4.44
N ILE A 119 8.06 -7.70 3.22
CA ILE A 119 6.85 -7.04 2.70
C ILE A 119 6.12 -7.90 1.69
N GLU A 120 4.81 -7.77 1.65
CA GLU A 120 3.94 -8.29 0.59
C GLU A 120 3.08 -7.14 0.08
N ILE A 121 2.97 -6.98 -1.24
CA ILE A 121 2.22 -5.88 -1.85
C ILE A 121 1.13 -6.47 -2.73
N ASP A 122 -0.07 -5.89 -2.67
CA ASP A 122 -1.17 -6.19 -3.59
C ASP A 122 -1.82 -4.88 -4.05
N ARG A 123 -2.35 -4.90 -5.27
CA ARG A 123 -3.15 -3.80 -5.82
C ARG A 123 -4.57 -4.26 -6.06
N ASN A 124 -5.52 -3.39 -5.79
CA ASN A 124 -6.89 -3.58 -6.25
C ASN A 124 -6.96 -3.08 -7.69
N SER A 125 -7.15 -3.97 -8.67
CA SER A 125 -7.44 -3.58 -10.06
C SER A 125 -8.89 -3.91 -10.41
N LYS A 126 -9.52 -3.03 -11.20
CA LYS A 126 -10.91 -3.19 -11.67
C LYS A 126 -11.11 -4.45 -12.53
N ASP A 127 -10.05 -4.97 -13.14
CA ASP A 127 -10.03 -6.17 -14.00
C ASP A 127 -10.38 -7.51 -13.31
N GLN A 128 -10.80 -7.49 -12.04
CA GLN A 128 -11.16 -8.71 -11.30
C GLN A 128 -12.67 -8.91 -11.13
N GLY A 129 -13.53 -8.25 -11.93
CA GLY A 129 -14.96 -8.56 -12.01
C GLY A 129 -15.78 -8.24 -10.74
N MET A 130 -15.33 -7.30 -9.91
CA MET A 130 -15.94 -7.01 -8.62
C MET A 130 -16.71 -5.68 -8.64
N THR A 131 -17.99 -5.70 -8.99
CA THR A 131 -18.78 -4.45 -9.17
C THR A 131 -19.58 -3.99 -7.96
N THR A 132 -19.48 -4.62 -6.77
CA THR A 132 -20.26 -4.13 -5.61
C THR A 132 -19.56 -4.16 -4.24
N ILE A 133 -18.46 -4.91 -4.08
CA ILE A 133 -17.69 -4.96 -2.81
C ILE A 133 -16.24 -4.43 -2.98
N SER A 134 -15.82 -4.10 -4.22
CA SER A 134 -14.51 -3.49 -4.49
C SER A 134 -14.31 -2.15 -3.75
N ASN A 135 -15.40 -1.44 -3.43
CA ASN A 135 -15.36 -0.17 -2.69
C ASN A 135 -14.85 -0.29 -1.24
N LYS A 136 -14.68 -1.50 -0.67
CA LYS A 136 -14.17 -1.67 0.71
C LYS A 136 -12.65 -1.85 0.76
N ARG A 137 -11.98 -2.13 -0.36
CA ARG A 137 -10.54 -2.39 -0.42
C ARG A 137 -9.79 -1.19 -1.01
N PRO A 138 -8.75 -0.66 -0.33
CA PRO A 138 -7.86 0.35 -0.88
C PRO A 138 -7.14 -0.13 -2.16
N ASP A 139 -6.74 0.81 -3.00
CA ASP A 139 -6.07 0.54 -4.29
C ASP A 139 -4.68 -0.08 -4.13
N PHE A 140 -3.99 0.31 -3.06
CA PHE A 140 -2.67 -0.22 -2.73
C PHE A 140 -2.65 -0.74 -1.29
N LEU A 141 -2.10 -1.94 -1.11
CA LEU A 141 -1.93 -2.57 0.19
C LEU A 141 -0.54 -3.16 0.32
N CYS A 142 0.11 -2.92 1.45
CA CYS A 142 1.42 -3.43 1.79
C CYS A 142 1.42 -3.98 3.22
N TRP A 143 1.65 -5.28 3.34
CA TRP A 143 1.75 -5.99 4.60
C TRP A 143 3.21 -6.24 4.97
N THR A 144 3.47 -6.32 6.26
CA THR A 144 4.70 -6.92 6.79
C THR A 144 4.38 -7.93 7.87
N ASN A 145 4.90 -9.15 7.76
CA ASN A 145 4.59 -10.26 8.66
C ASN A 145 3.07 -10.43 8.93
N GLY A 146 2.25 -10.20 7.90
CA GLY A 146 0.78 -10.27 8.00
C GLY A 146 0.08 -8.98 8.46
N VAL A 147 0.76 -8.04 9.11
CA VAL A 147 0.16 -6.76 9.52
C VAL A 147 0.08 -5.80 8.33
N LEU A 148 -1.09 -5.22 8.09
CA LEU A 148 -1.25 -4.17 7.08
C LEU A 148 -0.63 -2.86 7.60
N ILE A 149 0.55 -2.49 7.11
CA ILE A 149 1.32 -1.36 7.65
C ILE A 149 1.24 -0.12 6.77
N PHE A 150 0.99 -0.31 5.46
CA PHE A 150 0.96 0.77 4.49
C PHE A 150 -0.13 0.54 3.43
N LYS A 151 -0.94 1.55 3.16
CA LYS A 151 -2.02 1.49 2.15
C LYS A 151 -2.17 2.80 1.36
N GLY A 152 -2.83 2.74 0.21
CA GLY A 152 -3.09 3.90 -0.64
C GLY A 152 -4.48 3.90 -1.23
N GLU A 153 -5.00 5.11 -1.46
CA GLU A 153 -6.23 5.38 -2.20
C GLU A 153 -5.91 6.36 -3.34
N GLU A 154 -6.38 6.05 -4.54
CA GLU A 154 -6.04 6.75 -5.77
C GLU A 154 -7.30 7.17 -6.53
N LYS A 155 -7.37 8.42 -6.96
CA LYS A 155 -8.45 8.94 -7.83
C LYS A 155 -7.86 9.61 -9.06
N ALA A 156 -8.53 9.47 -10.20
CA ALA A 156 -8.05 10.05 -11.45
C ALA A 156 -8.07 11.59 -11.42
N GLU A 157 -9.15 12.18 -10.89
CA GLU A 157 -9.37 13.62 -10.92
C GLU A 157 -8.88 14.31 -9.65
N ILE A 158 -8.23 15.46 -9.81
CA ILE A 158 -7.71 16.25 -8.68
C ILE A 158 -8.82 16.72 -7.72
N ASP A 159 -10.01 17.00 -8.25
CA ASP A 159 -11.16 17.46 -7.47
C ASP A 159 -11.71 16.37 -6.53
N ASP A 160 -11.39 15.10 -6.80
CA ASP A 160 -11.75 13.96 -5.96
C ASP A 160 -10.76 13.75 -4.80
N PHE A 161 -9.77 14.63 -4.60
CA PHE A 161 -8.83 14.51 -3.48
C PHE A 161 -9.54 14.41 -2.11
N PRO A 162 -10.55 15.24 -1.78
CA PRO A 162 -11.29 15.08 -0.52
C PRO A 162 -12.05 13.76 -0.42
N VAL A 163 -12.57 13.26 -1.55
CA VAL A 163 -13.27 11.97 -1.63
C VAL A 163 -12.28 10.83 -1.32
N ALA A 164 -11.10 10.87 -1.93
CA ALA A 164 -10.04 9.90 -1.67
C ALA A 164 -9.59 9.89 -0.20
N VAL A 165 -9.49 11.06 0.45
CA VAL A 165 -9.19 11.16 1.88
C VAL A 165 -10.31 10.55 2.74
N SER A 166 -11.57 10.78 2.40
CA SER A 166 -12.71 10.18 3.10
C SER A 166 -12.70 8.66 2.97
N GLU A 167 -12.58 8.15 1.74
CA GLU A 167 -12.53 6.71 1.46
C GLU A 167 -11.34 6.02 2.14
N LEU A 168 -10.18 6.67 2.17
CA LEU A 168 -9.02 6.21 2.92
C LEU A 168 -9.33 6.14 4.43
N THR A 169 -10.06 7.10 4.97
CA THR A 169 -10.40 7.11 6.40
C THR A 169 -11.45 6.06 6.74
N ASP A 170 -12.35 5.71 5.82
CA ASP A 170 -13.42 4.74 6.06
C ASP A 170 -12.93 3.28 5.96
N LYS A 171 -11.95 2.99 5.09
CA LYS A 171 -11.44 1.63 4.86
C LYS A 171 -10.36 1.25 5.87
N PHE A 172 -10.53 0.17 6.63
CA PHE A 172 -9.50 -0.40 7.53
C PHE A 172 -8.99 0.55 8.63
N ASN A 173 -9.90 1.28 9.27
CA ASN A 173 -9.57 2.24 10.34
C ASN A 173 -9.71 1.68 11.77
N LYS A 174 -10.08 0.41 11.93
CA LYS A 174 -10.22 -0.26 13.23
C LYS A 174 -8.97 -1.06 13.57
N PHE A 175 -8.26 -0.64 14.61
CA PHE A 175 -7.02 -1.26 15.08
C PHE A 175 -7.31 -2.32 16.14
N ASP A 176 -7.87 -3.45 15.71
CA ASP A 176 -8.00 -4.63 16.57
C ASP A 176 -6.63 -5.32 16.72
N PRO A 177 -6.20 -5.66 17.96
CA PRO A 177 -4.97 -6.42 18.19
C PRO A 177 -4.89 -7.74 17.40
N LEU A 178 -6.02 -8.34 17.02
CA LEU A 178 -6.08 -9.51 16.14
C LEU A 178 -5.45 -9.26 14.76
N TYR A 179 -5.56 -8.04 14.24
CA TYR A 179 -5.08 -7.66 12.91
C TYR A 179 -3.77 -6.87 12.95
N PHE A 180 -3.50 -6.15 14.05
CA PHE A 180 -2.38 -5.21 14.14
C PHE A 180 -1.39 -5.51 15.27
N GLY A 181 -1.71 -6.45 16.18
CA GLY A 181 -0.92 -6.70 17.38
C GLY A 181 -0.76 -5.42 18.21
N ASP A 182 0.49 -5.10 18.56
CA ASP A 182 0.83 -3.89 19.32
C ASP A 182 0.98 -2.63 18.45
N ILE A 183 0.85 -2.74 17.13
CA ILE A 183 0.99 -1.60 16.22
C ILE A 183 -0.30 -0.76 16.28
N GLN A 184 -0.12 0.50 16.62
CA GLN A 184 -1.22 1.46 16.81
C GLN A 184 -1.20 2.59 15.77
N PHE A 185 -0.63 2.32 14.61
CA PHE A 185 -0.65 3.24 13.48
C PHE A 185 -0.66 2.48 12.15
N MET A 186 -1.16 3.13 11.10
CA MET A 186 -1.03 2.66 9.73
C MET A 186 -0.59 3.83 8.86
N ILE A 187 0.50 3.67 8.12
CA ILE A 187 0.93 4.68 7.16
C ILE A 187 0.00 4.61 5.95
N CYS A 188 -0.31 5.74 5.36
CA CYS A 188 -1.14 5.79 4.19
C CYS A 188 -0.74 6.92 3.24
N TYR A 189 -1.21 6.83 2.00
CA TYR A 189 -1.15 7.93 1.06
C TYR A 189 -2.49 8.11 0.34
N VAL A 190 -2.70 9.32 -0.13
CA VAL A 190 -3.79 9.69 -1.03
C VAL A 190 -3.18 10.28 -2.28
N VAL A 191 -3.70 9.87 -3.44
CA VAL A 191 -3.41 10.48 -4.73
C VAL A 191 -4.72 10.89 -5.39
N ALA A 192 -4.74 12.10 -5.95
CA ALA A 192 -5.81 12.53 -6.86
C ALA A 192 -5.20 13.35 -8.01
N GLY A 193 -5.30 12.83 -9.23
CA GLY A 193 -4.56 13.36 -10.38
C GLY A 193 -3.06 13.41 -10.10
N SER A 194 -2.47 14.61 -10.18
CA SER A 194 -1.03 14.81 -9.91
C SER A 194 -0.69 15.03 -8.43
N LYS A 195 -1.70 15.20 -7.56
CA LYS A 195 -1.47 15.57 -6.16
C LYS A 195 -1.38 14.34 -5.28
N LEU A 196 -0.37 14.32 -4.42
CA LEU A 196 -0.09 13.23 -3.49
C LEU A 196 0.12 13.79 -2.07
N ARG A 197 -0.41 13.11 -1.05
CA ARG A 197 -0.03 13.36 0.34
C ARG A 197 0.06 12.07 1.15
N PHE A 198 1.06 12.00 2.03
CA PHE A 198 1.19 10.94 3.03
C PHE A 198 0.48 11.30 4.34
N TYR A 199 -0.11 10.30 4.97
CA TYR A 199 -0.80 10.38 6.24
C TYR A 199 -0.45 9.18 7.12
N ALA A 200 -0.83 9.24 8.39
CA ALA A 200 -0.94 8.10 9.27
C ALA A 200 -2.32 8.07 9.92
N ILE A 201 -2.92 6.88 9.98
CA ILE A 201 -4.10 6.63 10.79
C ILE A 201 -3.63 6.25 12.20
N ASN A 202 -4.16 6.94 13.21
CA ASN A 202 -3.92 6.68 14.62
C ASN A 202 -4.89 5.61 15.15
N GLY A 203 -4.36 4.49 15.64
CA GLY A 203 -5.11 3.39 16.23
C GLY A 203 -5.56 3.63 17.67
N LEU A 204 -4.95 4.61 18.37
CA LEU A 204 -5.33 5.00 19.72
C LEU A 204 -6.47 6.02 19.69
N SER A 205 -7.73 5.60 19.50
CA SER A 205 -8.83 6.54 19.77
C SER A 205 -10.19 5.88 20.04
N ASN A 206 -10.66 6.15 21.26
CA ASN A 206 -12.05 6.15 21.70
C ASN A 206 -12.71 7.54 21.50
N THR A 207 -12.15 8.43 20.68
CA THR A 207 -12.59 9.85 20.58
C THR A 207 -12.44 10.45 19.17
N ASN A 208 -13.58 10.54 18.47
CA ASN A 208 -13.87 11.41 17.32
C ASN A 208 -13.11 11.14 15.99
N PRO A 209 -13.80 10.73 14.89
CA PRO A 209 -13.19 10.25 13.63
C PRO A 209 -12.20 11.22 12.94
N LEU A 210 -12.36 12.54 13.11
CA LEU A 210 -11.48 13.55 12.50
C LEU A 210 -10.06 13.61 13.11
N ASN A 211 -9.86 13.13 14.34
CA ASN A 211 -8.54 13.13 15.00
C ASN A 211 -7.71 11.87 14.71
N HIS A 212 -8.20 11.00 13.82
CA HIS A 212 -7.51 9.76 13.49
C HIS A 212 -6.46 9.93 12.38
N LEU A 213 -6.58 10.95 11.52
CA LEU A 213 -5.65 11.13 10.40
C LEU A 213 -4.61 12.20 10.72
N VAL A 214 -3.33 11.83 10.69
CA VAL A 214 -2.19 12.73 10.89
C VAL A 214 -1.49 12.94 9.55
N SER A 215 -1.39 14.18 9.08
CA SER A 215 -0.60 14.50 7.88
C SER A 215 0.88 14.24 8.15
N LEU A 216 1.52 13.43 7.31
CA LEU A 216 2.96 13.13 7.38
C LEU A 216 3.78 13.91 6.36
N SER A 217 3.13 14.50 5.35
CA SER A 217 3.79 15.32 4.34
C SER A 217 2.94 16.54 3.96
N ASN A 218 3.58 17.50 3.29
CA ASN A 218 2.87 18.53 2.53
C ASN A 218 2.11 17.91 1.33
N LEU A 219 1.29 18.72 0.64
CA LEU A 219 0.71 18.30 -0.64
C LEU A 219 1.80 18.38 -1.72
N LEU A 220 2.18 17.22 -2.25
CA LEU A 220 3.23 17.05 -3.24
C LEU A 220 2.61 16.96 -4.64
N ASP A 221 3.33 17.44 -5.66
CA ASP A 221 2.94 17.35 -7.06
C ASP A 221 3.89 16.42 -7.81
N ILE A 222 3.39 15.27 -8.28
CA ILE A 222 4.24 14.29 -8.98
C ILE A 222 4.78 14.82 -10.31
N LYS A 223 4.21 15.90 -10.88
CA LYS A 223 4.76 16.58 -12.06
C LYS A 223 6.06 17.33 -11.73
N ASN A 224 6.27 17.71 -10.46
CA ASN A 224 7.47 18.40 -10.00
C ASN A 224 8.59 17.40 -9.63
N SER A 225 9.76 17.53 -10.24
CA SER A 225 10.90 16.64 -9.98
C SER A 225 11.43 16.69 -8.53
N TRP A 226 11.35 17.85 -7.87
CA TRP A 226 11.67 18.00 -6.45
C TRP A 226 10.75 17.19 -5.56
N ASP A 227 9.46 17.26 -5.85
CA ASP A 227 8.46 16.51 -5.10
C ASP A 227 8.61 15.01 -5.37
N ARG A 228 8.96 14.59 -6.59
CA ARG A 228 9.32 13.18 -6.88
C ARG A 228 10.47 12.67 -6.02
N ILE A 229 11.54 13.46 -5.83
CA ILE A 229 12.65 13.11 -4.92
C ILE A 229 12.22 13.11 -3.47
N SER A 230 11.36 14.05 -3.08
CA SER A 230 10.79 14.08 -1.72
C SER A 230 9.96 12.83 -1.44
N ILE A 231 9.12 12.40 -2.40
CA ILE A 231 8.35 11.15 -2.33
C ILE A 231 9.29 9.94 -2.19
N LEU A 232 10.32 9.83 -3.02
CA LEU A 232 11.29 8.73 -2.95
C LEU A 232 12.01 8.69 -1.60
N SER A 233 12.36 9.85 -1.04
CA SER A 233 12.96 9.96 0.29
C SER A 233 12.01 9.47 1.38
N ILE A 234 10.73 9.86 1.30
CA ILE A 234 9.67 9.37 2.18
C ILE A 234 9.52 7.85 2.05
N ILE A 235 9.54 7.29 0.85
CA ILE A 235 9.44 5.83 0.62
C ILE A 235 10.63 5.08 1.22
N VAL A 236 11.86 5.63 1.13
CA VAL A 236 13.02 5.08 1.84
C VAL A 236 12.76 5.06 3.35
N ASN A 237 12.28 6.16 3.92
CA ASN A 237 11.97 6.22 5.35
C ASN A 237 10.82 5.30 5.76
N ILE A 238 9.80 5.13 4.92
CA ILE A 238 8.75 4.12 5.13
C ILE A 238 9.36 2.71 5.13
N ALA A 239 10.26 2.39 4.20
CA ALA A 239 10.94 1.09 4.19
C ALA A 239 11.77 0.88 5.47
N ARG A 240 12.44 1.92 5.98
CA ARG A 240 13.16 1.89 7.28
C ARG A 240 12.21 1.64 8.44
N ILE A 241 11.04 2.30 8.47
CA ILE A 241 10.00 2.07 9.48
C ILE A 241 9.54 0.61 9.42
N ILE A 242 9.17 0.12 8.23
CA ILE A 242 8.69 -1.26 8.03
C ILE A 242 9.74 -2.28 8.49
N ARG A 243 11.02 -2.10 8.11
CA ARG A 243 12.13 -2.96 8.55
C ARG A 243 12.29 -2.96 10.07
N THR A 244 12.03 -1.83 10.73
CA THR A 244 12.17 -1.74 12.18
C THR A 244 11.01 -2.42 12.88
N VAL A 245 9.78 -2.19 12.42
CA VAL A 245 8.54 -2.77 12.96
C VAL A 245 8.46 -4.27 12.70
N SER A 246 8.96 -4.76 11.57
CA SER A 246 8.89 -6.19 11.24
C SER A 246 9.58 -7.08 12.29
N ASN A 247 10.60 -6.55 12.98
CA ASN A 247 11.31 -7.26 14.04
C ASN A 247 10.51 -7.40 15.34
N THR A 248 9.39 -6.68 15.50
CA THR A 248 8.58 -6.68 16.72
C THR A 248 7.22 -7.36 16.55
N ILE A 249 6.82 -7.72 15.33
CA ILE A 249 5.51 -8.32 15.04
C ILE A 249 5.47 -9.80 15.48
N SER A 250 4.44 -10.16 16.24
CA SER A 250 4.12 -11.55 16.61
C SER A 250 3.60 -12.36 15.41
N SER A 251 3.80 -13.67 15.42
CA SER A 251 3.42 -14.59 14.33
C SER A 251 1.93 -14.92 14.21
N THR A 252 1.07 -14.39 15.10
CA THR A 252 -0.35 -14.76 15.20
C THR A 252 -1.27 -13.63 14.74
N ILE A 253 -1.01 -13.07 13.56
CA ILE A 253 -1.80 -11.96 12.98
C ILE A 253 -2.69 -12.47 11.85
N VAL A 254 -3.96 -12.03 11.85
CA VAL A 254 -4.87 -12.22 10.72
C VAL A 254 -4.65 -11.08 9.71
N PRO A 255 -4.24 -11.37 8.46
CA PRO A 255 -3.86 -10.32 7.51
C PRO A 255 -5.09 -9.67 6.87
N ILE A 256 -5.56 -8.57 7.46
CA ILE A 256 -6.69 -7.79 6.97
C ILE A 256 -6.47 -7.31 5.53
N GLY A 257 -7.49 -7.42 4.69
CA GLY A 257 -7.46 -7.06 3.28
C GLY A 257 -6.64 -7.98 2.39
N LYS A 258 -5.94 -8.99 2.93
CA LYS A 258 -5.16 -9.96 2.15
C LYS A 258 -6.05 -11.09 1.67
N ARG A 259 -5.90 -11.46 0.40
CA ARG A 259 -6.61 -12.61 -0.19
C ARG A 259 -5.86 -13.90 0.12
N LEU A 260 -6.39 -14.68 1.05
CA LEU A 260 -5.87 -15.99 1.42
C LEU A 260 -6.41 -17.05 0.47
N LYS A 261 -5.55 -17.55 -0.42
CA LYS A 261 -5.89 -18.64 -1.33
C LYS A 261 -5.84 -19.98 -0.60
N LEU A 262 -6.96 -20.67 -0.56
CA LEU A 262 -7.09 -22.07 -0.14
C LEU A 262 -7.27 -22.95 -1.39
N GLU A 263 -7.21 -24.26 -1.22
CA GLU A 263 -7.32 -25.23 -2.33
C GLU A 263 -8.58 -25.02 -3.19
N LYS A 264 -9.71 -24.66 -2.56
CA LYS A 264 -11.04 -24.57 -3.21
C LYS A 264 -11.73 -23.23 -3.02
N SER A 265 -11.09 -22.25 -2.40
CA SER A 265 -11.71 -20.96 -2.11
C SER A 265 -10.67 -19.88 -1.82
N THR A 266 -11.08 -18.62 -1.89
CA THR A 266 -10.30 -17.48 -1.40
C THR A 266 -11.03 -16.86 -0.21
N ILE A 267 -10.31 -16.49 0.85
CA ILE A 267 -10.87 -15.78 2.00
C ILE A 267 -10.20 -14.42 2.12
N THR A 268 -10.98 -13.37 2.39
CA THR A 268 -10.50 -12.02 2.68
C THR A 268 -11.16 -11.53 3.96
N PHE A 269 -10.35 -11.12 4.93
CA PHE A 269 -10.84 -10.49 6.16
C PHE A 269 -10.92 -8.98 5.96
N PHE A 270 -12.08 -8.39 6.26
CA PHE A 270 -12.26 -6.94 6.36
C PHE A 270 -12.39 -6.54 7.83
N ASP A 271 -12.53 -5.25 8.10
CA ASP A 271 -12.65 -4.70 9.46
C ASP A 271 -13.97 -5.07 10.14
N ASP A 272 -15.02 -5.34 9.35
CA ASP A 272 -16.36 -5.64 9.84
C ASP A 272 -17.00 -6.90 9.24
N SER A 273 -16.28 -7.60 8.36
CA SER A 273 -16.81 -8.77 7.66
C SER A 273 -15.72 -9.72 7.19
N VAL A 274 -16.13 -10.92 6.77
CA VAL A 274 -15.26 -11.89 6.10
C VAL A 274 -15.90 -12.28 4.79
N GLU A 275 -15.13 -12.20 3.71
CA GLU A 275 -15.55 -12.63 2.39
C GLU A 275 -14.91 -13.98 2.07
N LYS A 276 -15.73 -14.94 1.62
CA LYS A 276 -15.27 -16.21 1.06
C LYS A 276 -15.77 -16.35 -0.37
N MET A 277 -14.83 -16.45 -1.32
CA MET A 277 -15.11 -16.71 -2.72
C MET A 277 -14.86 -18.18 -3.04
N ILE A 278 -15.81 -18.84 -3.68
CA ILE A 278 -15.72 -20.25 -4.08
C ILE A 278 -16.01 -20.33 -5.59
N PRO A 279 -15.09 -20.91 -6.40
CA PRO A 279 -15.38 -21.18 -7.81
C PRO A 279 -16.62 -22.07 -7.97
N LEU A 280 -17.47 -21.77 -8.96
CA LEU A 280 -18.72 -22.52 -9.20
C LEU A 280 -18.52 -24.04 -9.34
N LYS A 281 -17.39 -24.49 -9.89
CA LYS A 281 -17.05 -25.92 -9.99
C LYS A 281 -16.88 -26.65 -8.65
N TYR A 282 -16.73 -25.91 -7.54
CA TYR A 282 -16.53 -26.46 -6.21
C TYR A 282 -17.74 -26.28 -5.28
N LEU A 283 -18.82 -25.64 -5.74
CA LEU A 283 -20.06 -25.62 -4.97
C LEU A 283 -20.68 -27.03 -4.93
N PRO A 284 -21.31 -27.45 -3.81
CA PRO A 284 -21.95 -28.75 -3.72
C PRO A 284 -23.17 -28.85 -4.66
N TYR A 285 -23.59 -30.09 -4.96
CA TYR A 285 -24.75 -30.47 -5.79
C TYR A 285 -24.63 -30.17 -7.29
N GLU A 286 -25.21 -31.06 -8.12
CA GLU A 286 -25.42 -30.87 -9.55
C GLU A 286 -26.79 -30.20 -9.77
N GLY A 287 -26.86 -29.19 -10.64
CA GLY A 287 -28.07 -28.40 -10.87
C GLY A 287 -27.76 -27.02 -11.44
N ASP A 288 -28.81 -26.20 -11.62
CA ASP A 288 -28.63 -24.81 -12.05
C ASP A 288 -27.90 -23.97 -10.98
N VAL A 289 -27.21 -22.91 -11.41
CA VAL A 289 -26.40 -22.08 -10.52
C VAL A 289 -27.28 -21.38 -9.47
N ASP A 290 -28.48 -20.95 -9.87
CA ASP A 290 -29.42 -20.25 -8.99
C ASP A 290 -29.89 -21.15 -7.85
N ASP A 291 -30.19 -22.42 -8.11
CA ASP A 291 -30.56 -23.40 -7.08
C ASP A 291 -29.43 -23.60 -6.05
N ARG A 292 -28.18 -23.62 -6.52
CA ARG A 292 -27.00 -23.80 -5.67
C ARG A 292 -26.76 -22.58 -4.78
N VAL A 293 -27.00 -21.38 -5.31
CA VAL A 293 -26.94 -20.13 -4.54
C VAL A 293 -28.07 -20.07 -3.52
N ALA A 294 -29.30 -20.45 -3.90
CA ALA A 294 -30.46 -20.50 -3.02
C ALA A 294 -30.25 -21.49 -1.85
N PHE A 295 -29.65 -22.66 -2.12
CA PHE A 295 -29.28 -23.61 -1.08
C PHE A 295 -28.31 -23.00 -0.05
N LEU A 296 -27.26 -22.31 -0.51
CA LEU A 296 -26.32 -21.63 0.39
C LEU A 296 -26.99 -20.54 1.21
N GLN A 297 -27.87 -19.74 0.59
CA GLN A 297 -28.67 -18.74 1.30
C GLN A 297 -29.49 -19.40 2.41
N GLY A 298 -30.19 -20.49 2.11
CA GLY A 298 -30.96 -21.24 3.11
C GLY A 298 -30.12 -21.80 4.25
N MET A 299 -28.87 -22.22 4.00
CA MET A 299 -27.95 -22.63 5.07
C MET A 299 -27.62 -21.48 6.03
N TYR A 300 -27.38 -20.27 5.51
CA TYR A 300 -27.10 -19.11 6.32
C TYR A 300 -28.34 -18.58 7.04
N ASP A 301 -29.51 -18.67 6.42
CA ASP A 301 -30.78 -18.29 7.07
C ASP A 301 -31.01 -19.13 8.34
N CYS A 302 -30.65 -20.42 8.30
CA CYS A 302 -30.66 -21.30 9.47
C CYS A 302 -29.63 -20.92 10.55
N ALA A 303 -28.59 -20.15 10.23
CA ALA A 303 -27.58 -19.69 11.18
C ALA A 303 -27.98 -18.36 11.85
N ILE A 304 -28.99 -17.65 11.34
CA ILE A 304 -29.38 -16.32 11.83
C ILE A 304 -29.69 -16.36 13.33
N GLY A 305 -29.02 -15.47 14.08
CA GLY A 305 -29.26 -15.32 15.52
C GLY A 305 -28.64 -16.41 16.40
N HIS A 306 -27.89 -17.35 15.82
CA HIS A 306 -27.14 -18.37 16.55
C HIS A 306 -25.69 -17.92 16.80
N PRO A 307 -25.31 -17.60 18.06
CA PRO A 307 -23.95 -17.15 18.38
C PRO A 307 -22.89 -18.20 18.00
N GLY A 308 -21.78 -17.74 17.44
CA GLY A 308 -20.68 -18.61 17.01
C GLY A 308 -20.84 -19.24 15.63
N LEU A 309 -21.99 -19.09 14.98
CA LEU A 309 -22.17 -19.42 13.56
C LEU A 309 -21.96 -18.20 12.68
N ILE A 310 -21.52 -18.44 11.44
CA ILE A 310 -21.31 -17.38 10.45
C ILE A 310 -22.66 -16.74 10.12
N GLN A 311 -22.73 -15.42 10.25
CA GLN A 311 -23.91 -14.63 9.93
C GLN A 311 -23.72 -13.94 8.58
N ILE A 312 -24.79 -13.89 7.78
CA ILE A 312 -24.83 -13.02 6.60
C ILE A 312 -24.90 -11.56 7.07
N LYS A 313 -24.07 -10.69 6.49
CA LYS A 313 -24.17 -9.25 6.72
C LYS A 313 -25.50 -8.76 6.14
N GLU A 314 -26.22 -7.94 6.90
CA GLU A 314 -27.56 -7.46 6.53
C GLU A 314 -27.55 -6.85 5.12
N GLY A 315 -28.42 -7.35 4.22
CA GLY A 315 -28.48 -6.93 2.81
C GLY A 315 -27.41 -7.52 1.88
N GLU A 316 -26.49 -8.38 2.36
CA GLU A 316 -25.39 -8.96 1.59
C GLU A 316 -25.40 -10.51 1.62
N GLY A 317 -26.31 -11.16 0.89
CA GLY A 317 -26.32 -12.63 0.71
C GLY A 317 -25.27 -13.16 -0.28
N PRO A 318 -25.15 -14.49 -0.49
CA PRO A 318 -24.29 -15.08 -1.51
C PRO A 318 -24.65 -14.53 -2.90
N LYS A 319 -23.63 -14.07 -3.64
CA LYS A 319 -23.77 -13.47 -4.96
C LYS A 319 -22.83 -14.15 -5.94
N ILE A 320 -23.30 -14.35 -7.16
CA ILE A 320 -22.45 -14.73 -8.29
C ILE A 320 -21.64 -13.49 -8.68
N ARG A 321 -20.33 -13.66 -8.82
CA ARG A 321 -19.45 -12.65 -9.42
C ARG A 321 -19.05 -13.15 -10.80
N ASN A 322 -19.27 -12.31 -11.81
CA ASN A 322 -18.87 -12.54 -13.19
C ASN A 322 -17.43 -12.06 -13.39
#